data_AF-A0A534TT46-F1
#
_entry.id   AF-A0A534TT46-F1
#
_cell.length_a   1.000
_cell.length_b   1.000
_cell.length_c   1.000
_cell.angle_alpha   90.00
_cell.angle_beta   90.00
_cell.angle_gamma   90.00
#
_symmetry.space_group_name_H-M   'P 1'
#
loop_
_entity.id
_entity.type
_entity.pdbx_description
1 polymer ?
#
loop_
_entity_poly.entity_id
_entity_poly.type
_entity_poly.pdbx_seq_one_letter_code
_entity_poly.pdbx_strand_id
1 'polypeptide(L)'
;MTLEARCYGLARRYDPFLVNTVVGFIGPEYLADGRQIVRAGLEDHFMGKLLGVPLGADACYTNHADADQNDCDTLATMLTAAGCNYFMGVPAGDDVMLSYECTSYHDGATLRQLLGLRPAPEFEEWLTGLGLMEDGRLTARAGDPAVFTT
;
A
#
# COMPACT_ATOMS: atom_id res chain seq x y z
N MET A 1 -14.44 -9.76 -7.84
CA MET A 1 -14.91 -8.76 -8.84
C MET A 1 -16.29 -8.17 -8.56
N THR A 2 -17.43 -8.72 -9.03
CA THR A 2 -18.75 -8.04 -8.90
C THR A 2 -19.14 -7.71 -7.46
N LEU A 3 -18.84 -8.60 -6.51
CA LEU A 3 -19.12 -8.37 -5.09
C LEU A 3 -18.25 -7.24 -4.51
N GLU A 4 -16.98 -7.18 -4.91
CA GLU A 4 -16.05 -6.15 -4.47
C GLU A 4 -16.45 -4.76 -4.98
N ALA A 5 -16.88 -4.66 -6.25
CA ALA A 5 -17.45 -3.41 -6.79
C ALA A 5 -18.67 -2.91 -5.98
N ARG A 6 -19.49 -3.82 -5.44
CA ARG A 6 -20.64 -3.45 -4.59
C ARG A 6 -20.18 -2.90 -3.24
N CYS A 7 -19.07 -3.40 -2.68
CA CYS A 7 -18.46 -2.85 -1.47
C CYS A 7 -18.08 -1.38 -1.70
N TYR A 8 -17.44 -1.05 -2.83
CA TYR A 8 -17.08 0.33 -3.16
C TYR A 8 -18.31 1.21 -3.42
N GLY A 9 -19.33 0.68 -4.11
CA GLY A 9 -20.61 1.37 -4.29
C GLY A 9 -21.30 1.69 -2.96
N LEU A 10 -21.21 0.79 -1.98
CA LEU A 10 -21.68 1.02 -0.62
C LEU A 10 -20.81 2.06 0.10
N ALA A 11 -19.49 1.92 0.04
CA ALA A 11 -18.55 2.83 0.70
C ALA A 11 -18.75 4.28 0.24
N ARG A 12 -18.93 4.50 -1.07
CA ARG A 12 -19.20 5.83 -1.66
C ARG A 12 -20.35 6.57 -0.97
N ARG A 13 -21.38 5.86 -0.49
CA ARG A 13 -22.52 6.48 0.18
C ARG A 13 -22.13 7.25 1.46
N TYR A 14 -21.03 6.85 2.10
CA TYR A 14 -20.61 7.38 3.38
C TYR A 14 -19.46 8.39 3.30
N ASP A 15 -19.02 8.74 2.09
CA ASP A 15 -17.92 9.69 1.85
C ASP A 15 -16.69 9.42 2.75
N PRO A 16 -16.11 8.21 2.68
CA PRO A 16 -15.05 7.81 3.60
C PRO A 16 -13.76 8.54 3.25
N PHE A 17 -12.92 8.78 4.27
CA PHE A 17 -11.57 9.30 4.05
C PHE A 17 -10.67 8.27 3.35
N LEU A 18 -10.83 6.98 3.67
CA LEU A 18 -10.03 5.89 3.13
C LEU A 18 -10.90 4.65 2.86
N VAL A 19 -10.58 3.94 1.79
CA VAL A 19 -11.05 2.59 1.52
C VAL A 19 -9.84 1.82 1.01
N ASN A 20 -9.61 0.59 1.48
CA ASN A 20 -8.60 -0.30 0.88
C ASN A 20 -9.20 -1.66 0.57
N THR A 21 -8.74 -2.21 -0.56
CA THR A 21 -8.74 -3.66 -0.74
C THR A 21 -7.57 -4.26 0.04
N VAL A 22 -7.71 -5.52 0.45
CA VAL A 22 -6.64 -6.31 1.07
C VAL A 22 -6.38 -7.52 0.17
N VAL A 23 -5.54 -7.32 -0.84
CA VAL A 23 -5.41 -8.27 -1.94
C VAL A 23 -4.33 -9.30 -1.63
N GLY A 24 -4.73 -10.59 -1.62
CA GLY A 24 -3.85 -11.71 -1.26
C GLY A 24 -3.90 -12.12 0.21
N PHE A 25 -4.72 -11.47 1.05
CA PHE A 25 -4.80 -11.71 2.49
C PHE A 25 -5.49 -13.02 2.90
N ILE A 26 -6.42 -13.53 2.08
CA ILE A 26 -7.20 -14.72 2.44
C ILE A 26 -6.37 -15.98 2.20
N GLY A 27 -5.87 -16.17 0.98
CA GLY A 27 -5.16 -17.38 0.59
C GLY A 27 -5.50 -17.87 -0.82
N PRO A 28 -4.91 -19.00 -1.22
CA PRO A 28 -5.00 -19.55 -2.57
C PRO A 28 -6.41 -20.03 -2.95
N GLU A 29 -7.31 -20.22 -1.98
CA GLU A 29 -8.71 -20.56 -2.22
C GLU A 29 -9.49 -19.43 -2.91
N TYR A 30 -8.99 -18.19 -2.81
CA TYR A 30 -9.59 -17.02 -3.45
C TYR A 30 -8.72 -16.50 -4.60
N LEU A 31 -7.40 -16.37 -4.39
CA LEU A 31 -6.42 -15.93 -5.39
C LEU A 31 -5.19 -16.83 -5.27
N ALA A 32 -5.00 -17.75 -6.23
CA ALA A 32 -4.07 -18.87 -6.09
C ALA A 32 -2.59 -18.48 -6.10
N ASP A 33 -2.24 -17.47 -6.91
CA ASP A 33 -0.86 -17.14 -7.26
C ASP A 33 -0.62 -15.63 -7.37
N GLY A 34 0.64 -15.22 -7.40
CA GLY A 34 1.06 -13.82 -7.53
C GLY A 34 0.46 -13.10 -8.75
N ARG A 35 0.25 -13.81 -9.87
CA ARG A 35 -0.38 -13.21 -11.07
C ARG A 35 -1.84 -12.86 -10.84
N GLN A 36 -2.59 -13.72 -10.14
CA GLN A 36 -3.98 -13.47 -9.77
C GLN A 36 -4.08 -12.33 -8.75
N ILE A 37 -3.18 -12.29 -7.77
CA ILE A 37 -3.07 -11.20 -6.79
C ILE A 37 -2.81 -9.86 -7.50
N VAL A 38 -1.81 -9.81 -8.38
CA VAL A 38 -1.49 -8.59 -9.16
C VAL A 38 -2.71 -8.15 -9.97
N ARG A 39 -3.37 -9.08 -10.65
CA ARG A 39 -4.54 -8.78 -11.48
C ARG A 39 -5.69 -8.23 -10.64
N ALA A 40 -6.02 -8.87 -9.53
CA ALA A 40 -7.10 -8.46 -8.64
C ALA A 40 -6.85 -7.07 -8.05
N GLY A 41 -5.61 -6.77 -7.63
CA GLY A 41 -5.28 -5.45 -7.07
C GLY A 41 -5.49 -4.31 -8.07
N LEU A 42 -5.10 -4.51 -9.34
CA LEU A 42 -5.32 -3.53 -10.40
C LEU A 42 -6.81 -3.37 -10.74
N GLU A 43 -7.57 -4.47 -10.73
CA GLU A 43 -9.01 -4.46 -10.94
C GLU A 43 -9.74 -3.70 -9.84
N ASP A 44 -9.41 -3.98 -8.58
CA ASP A 44 -9.96 -3.31 -7.40
C ASP A 44 -9.68 -1.81 -7.44
N HIS A 45 -8.41 -1.43 -7.67
CA HIS A 45 -8.00 -0.03 -7.80
C HIS A 45 -8.81 0.71 -8.86
N PHE A 46 -8.92 0.14 -10.06
CA PHE A 46 -9.71 0.70 -11.15
C PHE A 46 -11.19 0.88 -10.74
N MET A 47 -11.80 -0.16 -10.17
CA MET A 47 -13.21 -0.11 -9.76
C MET A 47 -13.46 0.96 -8.69
N GLY A 48 -12.62 1.03 -7.65
CA GLY A 48 -12.78 2.03 -6.59
C GLY A 48 -12.62 3.46 -7.11
N LYS A 49 -11.60 3.70 -7.95
CA LYS A 49 -11.40 5.01 -8.59
C LYS A 49 -12.56 5.39 -9.51
N LEU A 50 -13.03 4.47 -10.33
CA LEU A 50 -14.20 4.69 -11.21
C LEU A 50 -15.46 5.03 -10.42
N LEU A 51 -15.64 4.39 -9.25
CA LEU A 51 -16.79 4.64 -8.37
C LEU A 51 -16.62 5.88 -7.49
N GLY A 52 -15.45 6.52 -7.50
CA GLY A 52 -15.18 7.79 -6.84
C GLY A 52 -14.87 7.67 -5.34
N VAL A 53 -14.33 6.53 -4.90
CA VAL A 53 -13.83 6.37 -3.51
C VAL A 53 -12.31 6.57 -3.45
N PRO A 54 -11.75 7.07 -2.33
CA PRO A 54 -10.31 7.23 -2.15
C PRO A 54 -9.64 5.87 -1.86
N LEU A 55 -9.55 5.05 -2.91
CA LEU A 55 -9.07 3.68 -2.81
C LEU A 55 -7.54 3.63 -2.69
N GLY A 56 -7.07 2.94 -1.65
CA GLY A 56 -5.72 2.39 -1.52
C GLY A 56 -5.72 0.88 -1.62
N ALA A 57 -4.57 0.27 -1.39
CA ALA A 57 -4.43 -1.19 -1.41
C ALA A 57 -3.43 -1.65 -0.38
N ASP A 58 -3.78 -2.69 0.36
CA ASP A 58 -2.79 -3.52 1.02
C ASP A 58 -2.34 -4.59 0.03
N ALA A 59 -1.13 -4.42 -0.52
CA ALA A 59 -0.52 -5.36 -1.44
C ALA A 59 0.20 -6.42 -0.62
N CYS A 60 -0.38 -7.61 -0.57
CA CYS A 60 0.03 -8.62 0.39
C CYS A 60 -0.11 -10.05 -0.15
N TYR A 61 0.40 -11.02 0.59
CA TYR A 61 0.21 -12.44 0.34
C TYR A 61 0.27 -13.22 1.65
N THR A 62 -0.22 -14.46 1.62
CA THR A 62 -0.05 -15.39 2.73
C THR A 62 0.94 -16.49 2.33
N ASN A 63 1.66 -17.01 3.32
CA ASN A 63 2.69 -18.06 3.14
C ASN A 63 2.25 -19.35 2.45
N HIS A 64 0.94 -19.57 2.25
CA HIS A 64 0.40 -20.78 1.61
C HIS A 64 -0.20 -20.50 0.21
N ALA A 65 -0.16 -19.26 -0.26
CA ALA A 65 -0.38 -18.93 -1.67
C ALA A 65 0.91 -19.09 -2.48
N ASP A 66 0.81 -19.32 -3.79
CA ASP A 66 1.98 -19.37 -4.69
C ASP A 66 2.38 -17.94 -5.08
N ALA A 67 2.89 -17.20 -4.11
CA ALA A 67 3.29 -15.81 -4.23
C ALA A 67 4.45 -15.49 -3.28
N ASP A 68 5.24 -14.47 -3.62
CA ASP A 68 6.32 -13.98 -2.78
C ASP A 68 6.36 -12.44 -2.73
N GLN A 69 7.35 -11.90 -1.99
CA GLN A 69 7.50 -10.46 -1.85
C GLN A 69 7.72 -9.73 -3.20
N ASN A 70 8.32 -10.38 -4.20
CA ASN A 70 8.51 -9.75 -5.52
C ASN A 70 7.18 -9.53 -6.23
N ASP A 71 6.19 -10.39 -6.01
CA ASP A 71 4.83 -10.20 -6.52
C ASP A 71 4.17 -8.98 -5.86
N CYS A 72 4.38 -8.80 -4.56
CA CYS A 72 3.90 -7.62 -3.83
C CYS A 72 4.58 -6.33 -4.30
N ASP A 73 5.89 -6.33 -4.47
CA ASP A 73 6.64 -5.16 -4.96
C ASP A 73 6.27 -4.81 -6.41
N THR A 74 6.03 -5.84 -7.24
CA THR A 74 5.50 -5.68 -8.60
C THR A 74 4.14 -5.01 -8.57
N LEU A 75 3.21 -5.53 -7.76
CA LEU A 75 1.87 -4.97 -7.62
C LEU A 75 1.93 -3.53 -7.09
N ALA A 76 2.66 -3.28 -6.01
CA ALA A 76 2.79 -1.97 -5.40
C ALA A 76 3.36 -0.93 -6.39
N THR A 77 4.35 -1.32 -7.20
CA THR A 77 4.90 -0.48 -8.27
C THR A 77 3.84 -0.15 -9.32
N MET A 78 3.12 -1.15 -9.81
CA MET A 78 2.06 -0.96 -10.83
C MET A 78 0.91 -0.10 -10.30
N LEU A 79 0.48 -0.33 -9.07
CA LEU A 79 -0.56 0.45 -8.41
C LEU A 79 -0.13 1.90 -8.16
N THR A 80 1.13 2.11 -7.78
CA THR A 80 1.66 3.47 -7.61
C THR A 80 1.66 4.21 -8.95
N ALA A 81 2.10 3.56 -10.03
CA ALA A 81 2.02 4.12 -11.39
C ALA A 81 0.57 4.39 -11.83
N ALA A 82 -0.39 3.61 -11.35
CA ALA A 82 -1.82 3.81 -11.58
C ALA A 82 -2.47 4.86 -10.65
N GLY A 83 -1.72 5.52 -9.77
CA GLY A 83 -2.23 6.55 -8.86
C GLY A 83 -2.99 6.00 -7.65
N CYS A 84 -2.57 4.85 -7.11
CA CYS A 84 -2.99 4.36 -5.80
C CYS A 84 -2.65 5.37 -4.71
N ASN A 85 -3.62 5.65 -3.81
CA ASN A 85 -3.48 6.72 -2.83
C ASN A 85 -2.51 6.37 -1.70
N TYR A 86 -2.55 5.12 -1.24
CA TYR A 86 -1.78 4.66 -0.10
C TYR A 86 -1.62 3.14 -0.12
N PHE A 87 -0.61 2.69 0.61
CA PHE A 87 -0.33 1.29 0.92
C PHE A 87 -0.19 1.10 2.42
N MET A 88 -0.22 -0.14 2.88
CA MET A 88 0.16 -0.48 4.25
C MET A 88 1.68 -0.40 4.42
N GLY A 89 2.14 -0.28 5.65
CA GLY A 89 3.55 -0.24 5.97
C GLY A 89 3.77 -0.99 7.27
N VAL A 90 4.45 -2.13 7.20
CA VAL A 90 4.78 -2.98 8.36
C VAL A 90 6.31 -3.12 8.45
N PRO A 91 6.90 -3.27 9.66
CA PRO A 91 8.34 -3.49 9.77
C PRO A 91 8.79 -4.69 8.93
N ALA A 92 9.67 -4.44 7.95
CA ALA A 92 10.14 -5.44 6.99
C ALA A 92 9.03 -6.18 6.20
N GLY A 93 7.79 -5.68 6.21
CA GLY A 93 6.65 -6.31 5.54
C GLY A 93 6.05 -7.51 6.29
N ASP A 94 6.60 -7.93 7.42
CA ASP A 94 6.18 -9.13 8.16
C ASP A 94 5.21 -8.77 9.30
N ASP A 95 3.94 -9.14 9.16
CA ASP A 95 2.96 -9.05 10.23
C ASP A 95 2.87 -10.37 11.00
N VAL A 96 3.69 -10.48 12.04
CA VAL A 96 3.78 -11.67 12.92
C VAL A 96 2.49 -11.99 13.68
N MET A 97 1.57 -11.03 13.78
CA MET A 97 0.29 -11.24 14.49
C MET A 97 -0.77 -11.79 13.53
N LEU A 98 -0.82 -11.27 12.31
CA LEU A 98 -1.76 -11.70 11.27
C LEU A 98 -1.23 -12.84 10.39
N SER A 99 0.05 -13.18 10.48
CA SER A 99 0.71 -14.28 9.75
C SER A 99 0.64 -14.15 8.22
N TYR A 100 0.90 -12.93 7.72
CA TYR A 100 0.95 -12.60 6.30
C TYR A 100 2.01 -11.52 6.05
N GLU A 101 2.39 -11.37 4.78
CA GLU A 101 3.43 -10.45 4.33
C GLU A 101 2.80 -9.35 3.46
N CYS A 102 3.26 -8.11 3.64
CA CYS A 102 2.77 -6.93 2.94
C CYS A 102 3.90 -5.92 2.64
N THR A 103 3.55 -4.72 2.18
CA THR A 103 4.51 -3.65 1.95
C THR A 103 5.14 -3.12 3.24
N SER A 104 6.43 -2.84 3.19
CA SER A 104 7.22 -2.33 4.31
C SER A 104 7.31 -0.81 4.35
N TYR A 105 7.84 -0.27 5.45
CA TYR A 105 8.20 1.15 5.53
C TYR A 105 9.17 1.59 4.42
N HIS A 106 10.08 0.70 4.02
CA HIS A 106 11.07 0.98 2.98
C HIS A 106 10.42 1.09 1.61
N ASP A 107 9.40 0.27 1.33
CA ASP A 107 8.72 0.26 0.03
C ASP A 107 7.98 1.57 -0.19
N GLY A 108 7.30 2.08 0.83
CA GLY A 108 6.66 3.40 0.77
C GLY A 108 7.63 4.55 0.48
N ALA A 109 8.88 4.48 0.99
CA ALA A 109 9.92 5.46 0.67
C ALA A 109 10.51 5.26 -0.73
N THR A 110 10.74 4.00 -1.12
CA THR A 110 11.27 3.60 -2.43
C THR A 110 10.33 4.01 -3.55
N LEU A 111 9.04 3.68 -3.45
CA LEU A 111 8.03 3.99 -4.47
C LEU A 111 7.88 5.50 -4.69
N ARG A 112 7.91 6.29 -3.60
CA ARG A 112 7.90 7.76 -3.68
C ARG A 112 9.10 8.29 -4.44
N GLN A 113 10.31 7.85 -4.09
CA GLN A 113 11.53 8.30 -4.76
C GLN A 113 11.62 7.82 -6.21
N LEU A 114 11.17 6.60 -6.49
CA LEU A 114 11.19 6.00 -7.82
C LEU A 114 10.28 6.74 -8.81
N LEU A 115 9.09 7.16 -8.35
CA LEU A 115 8.07 7.79 -9.19
C LEU A 115 7.92 9.30 -8.95
N GLY A 116 8.81 9.91 -8.16
CA GLY A 116 8.80 11.35 -7.89
C GLY A 116 7.56 11.83 -7.12
N LEU A 117 7.00 10.98 -6.27
CA LEU A 117 5.81 11.29 -5.47
C LEU A 117 6.19 11.84 -4.10
N ARG A 118 5.29 12.63 -3.50
CA ARG A 118 5.44 13.19 -2.17
C ARG A 118 4.42 12.59 -1.19
N PRO A 119 4.67 12.62 0.12
CA PRO A 119 3.65 12.38 1.14
C PRO A 119 2.52 13.43 1.08
N ALA A 120 1.51 13.30 1.95
CA ALA A 120 0.56 14.38 2.17
C ALA A 120 1.30 15.68 2.56
N PRO A 121 0.93 16.86 2.05
CA PRO A 121 1.72 18.10 2.23
C PRO A 121 2.01 18.43 3.69
N GLU A 122 1.02 18.29 4.57
CA GLU A 122 1.14 18.56 6.00
C GLU A 122 2.12 17.58 6.68
N PHE A 123 2.15 16.34 6.21
CA PHE A 123 3.06 15.33 6.72
C PHE A 123 4.49 15.54 6.19
N GLU A 124 4.63 15.97 4.94
CA GLU A 124 5.92 16.33 4.37
C GLU A 124 6.56 17.51 5.12
N GLU A 125 5.78 18.57 5.38
CA GLU A 125 6.25 19.72 6.17
C GLU A 125 6.74 19.28 7.56
N TRP A 126 6.00 18.39 8.23
CA TRP A 126 6.40 17.82 9.52
C TRP A 126 7.69 17.00 9.43
N LEU A 127 7.83 16.13 8.42
CA LEU A 127 9.04 15.34 8.20
C LEU A 127 10.27 16.23 7.93
N THR A 128 10.12 17.28 7.14
CA THR A 128 11.17 18.26 6.89
C THR A 128 11.51 19.07 8.14
N GLY A 129 10.52 19.46 8.94
CA GLY A 129 10.73 20.12 10.24
C GLY A 129 11.53 19.27 11.23
N LEU A 130 11.36 17.94 11.18
CA LEU A 130 12.16 17.00 11.98
C LEU A 130 13.52 16.66 11.35
N GLY A 131 13.79 17.09 10.12
CA GLY A 131 15.01 16.74 9.38
C GLY A 131 15.06 15.28 8.94
N LEU A 132 13.90 14.62 8.81
CA LEU A 132 13.77 13.24 8.33
C LEU A 132 13.64 13.16 6.81
N MET A 133 13.16 14.24 6.17
CA MET A 133 13.00 14.33 4.71
C MET A 133 13.51 15.67 4.19
N GLU A 134 14.22 15.64 3.07
CA GLU A 134 14.66 16.81 2.32
C GLU A 134 14.40 16.56 0.83
N ASP A 135 13.71 17.50 0.18
CA ASP A 135 13.31 17.42 -1.23
C ASP A 135 12.66 16.08 -1.63
N GLY A 136 11.77 15.56 -0.77
CA GLY A 136 11.03 14.32 -1.02
C GLY A 136 11.85 13.05 -0.83
N ARG A 137 13.10 13.17 -0.36
CA ARG A 137 14.02 12.05 -0.10
C ARG A 137 14.29 11.95 1.40
N LEU A 138 14.42 10.72 1.88
CA LEU A 138 14.81 10.48 3.27
C LEU A 138 16.26 10.93 3.51
N THR A 139 16.52 11.53 4.67
CA THR A 139 17.86 11.94 5.10
C THR A 139 18.57 10.81 5.85
N ALA A 140 19.83 11.01 6.22
CA ALA A 140 20.57 10.06 7.07
C ALA A 140 20.01 9.88 8.49
N ARG A 141 19.08 10.76 8.93
CA ARG A 141 18.39 10.64 10.22
C ARG A 141 17.14 9.75 10.15
N ALA A 142 16.64 9.48 8.95
CA ALA A 142 15.46 8.65 8.76
C ALA A 142 15.77 7.17 9.01
N GLY A 143 14.78 6.43 9.51
CA GLY A 143 14.91 5.00 9.81
C GLY A 143 15.51 4.68 11.18
N ASP A 144 16.02 5.67 11.90
CA ASP A 144 16.47 5.52 13.28
C ASP A 144 15.37 6.01 14.26
N PRO A 145 14.70 5.12 15.01
CA PRO A 145 13.67 5.52 15.96
C PRO A 145 14.22 6.30 17.17
N ALA A 146 15.54 6.28 17.42
CA ALA A 146 16.15 6.99 18.54
C ALA A 146 15.94 8.52 18.46
N VAL A 147 15.66 9.07 17.28
CA VAL A 147 15.35 10.49 17.06
C VAL A 147 14.17 11.01 17.89
N PHE A 148 13.31 10.13 18.42
CA PHE A 148 12.17 10.49 19.25
C PHE A 148 12.42 10.32 20.77
N THR A 149 13.60 9.84 21.16
CA THR A 149 13.92 9.50 22.56
C THR A 149 14.83 10.52 23.25
N THR A 150 15.32 11.51 22.50
CA THR A 150 16.18 12.62 22.95
C THR A 150 15.45 13.94 22.81
#